data_AF-A0A4P6FLY8-F1
#
_entry.id   AF-A0A4P6FLY8-F1
#
_cell.length_a   1.000
_cell.length_b   1.000
_cell.length_c   1.000
_cell.angle_alpha   90.00
_cell.angle_beta   90.00
_cell.angle_gamma   90.00
#
_symmetry.space_group_name_H-M   'P 1'
#
loop_
_entity.id
_entity.type
_entity.pdbx_description
1 polymer ?
#
loop_
_entity_poly.entity_id
_entity_poly.type
_entity_poly.pdbx_seq_one_letter_code
_entity_poly.pdbx_strand_id
1 'polypeptide(L)'
;MKKFVLKGTAAALVTLALAGPSLAQDTPITGNLVMTPVGALVRSDIKLTNNSGGFRIIAAPDLNAIHEGAAIQFFGSNHATRPGYFFLDSGSHNNAAIVMRTAPTGVAAIERFRITATGDIGIGVEVPTQKLDVAGSIKLTGAGTGIRFNDGTVLTSAGSLGGSLGGNNNWTGTNTFSNLSAGGNRVTSIGNPVAATDAVNKAYADANFIKFVPGAEQLSVGDANGTAPMINLRGGSTCCSGPGGHTPAWFKVFQNGSFVATGNLGIGVSPMQGKGYRTSWDSYKGAFRSGYADNEWDDATVGFFSWAGGSNSTAEGLYALAFGDTNQARSTSSIVFGSGNEVKGAAGFSAGAGNRVCDTYGVAFGNKALSGSPILADGKCDPDTFNIRGLAAVAIGYNVTASQDHTTAMGKFASNNGFSGTFIWSDGSATQSADTFRNTANNEFAARATGGFRFRTNLGGTTGCNLPAGSGVFNCTSSRTTKQNFVGVDGADILAKVRTMALSTWNYTSEGPGVRHIGPMAEDFYAAFGLGTGSTSIGVQDLASVSLAAVQALETRTAELQRKTAEIDALRSEVSALRAANAALDQRLSAIEAGLAK
;
A
#
# COMPACT_ATOMS: atom_id res chain seq x y z
N MET A 1 86.97 -13.08 -156.12
CA MET A 1 86.90 -14.49 -155.64
C MET A 1 86.94 -14.51 -154.12
N LYS A 2 85.95 -15.18 -153.48
CA LYS A 2 85.85 -15.65 -152.06
C LYS A 2 85.91 -14.57 -150.94
N LYS A 3 85.09 -14.55 -149.86
CA LYS A 3 83.91 -15.30 -149.36
C LYS A 3 83.31 -14.51 -148.15
N PHE A 4 81.98 -14.45 -148.06
CA PHE A 4 80.98 -14.20 -146.97
C PHE A 4 81.42 -14.35 -145.46
N VAL A 5 80.81 -13.76 -144.39
CA VAL A 5 79.38 -13.67 -143.92
C VAL A 5 79.14 -12.54 -142.85
N LEU A 6 77.90 -12.02 -142.74
CA LEU A 6 77.27 -11.05 -141.79
C LEU A 6 77.00 -11.51 -140.32
N LYS A 7 76.88 -10.54 -139.37
CA LYS A 7 75.97 -10.39 -138.18
C LYS A 7 76.51 -9.25 -137.27
N GLY A 8 75.80 -8.34 -136.58
CA GLY A 8 74.40 -8.05 -136.27
C GLY A 8 74.29 -6.72 -135.47
N THR A 9 73.06 -6.23 -135.32
CA THR A 9 72.55 -4.94 -134.82
C THR A 9 72.55 -4.71 -133.29
N ALA A 10 72.69 -3.45 -132.83
CA ALA A 10 71.78 -2.74 -131.89
C ALA A 10 72.38 -1.42 -131.36
N ALA A 11 71.62 -0.32 -131.44
CA ALA A 11 71.96 0.99 -130.90
C ALA A 11 71.79 1.01 -129.37
N ALA A 12 72.81 1.48 -128.64
CA ALA A 12 72.74 1.72 -127.20
C ALA A 12 72.29 3.16 -126.94
N LEU A 13 71.10 3.29 -126.37
CA LEU A 13 70.58 4.49 -125.72
C LEU A 13 70.10 4.05 -124.32
N VAL A 14 70.01 4.99 -123.36
CA VAL A 14 69.36 4.86 -122.03
C VAL A 14 70.35 4.33 -120.95
N THR A 15 70.64 4.98 -119.82
CA THR A 15 69.94 6.01 -119.02
C THR A 15 70.98 6.73 -118.14
N LEU A 16 71.00 8.07 -118.12
CA LEU A 16 71.51 8.82 -116.97
C LEU A 16 70.49 8.63 -115.84
N ALA A 17 70.83 7.87 -114.81
CA ALA A 17 70.12 8.00 -113.54
C ALA A 17 70.48 9.36 -112.96
N LEU A 18 69.65 10.38 -113.20
CA LEU A 18 69.70 11.61 -112.42
C LEU A 18 69.43 11.23 -110.97
N ALA A 19 70.49 11.16 -110.17
CA ALA A 19 70.35 11.31 -108.73
C ALA A 19 69.64 12.65 -108.52
N GLY A 20 68.43 12.61 -107.98
CA GLY A 20 67.72 13.82 -107.59
C GLY A 20 68.61 14.66 -106.65
N PRO A 21 68.49 15.99 -106.67
CA PRO A 21 69.38 16.87 -105.91
C PRO A 21 69.40 16.43 -104.43
N SER A 22 70.59 16.08 -103.93
CA SER A 22 70.77 15.83 -102.50
C SER A 22 70.71 17.16 -101.77
N LEU A 23 69.86 17.26 -100.75
CA LEU A 23 69.89 18.40 -99.83
C LEU A 23 71.22 18.39 -99.06
N ALA A 24 71.80 19.57 -98.86
CA ALA A 24 72.98 19.72 -98.01
C ALA A 24 72.62 19.46 -96.54
N GLN A 25 73.60 19.06 -95.74
CA GLN A 25 73.47 18.96 -94.28
C GLN A 25 72.98 20.32 -93.75
N ASP A 26 71.82 20.33 -93.07
CA ASP A 26 71.16 21.52 -92.53
C ASP A 26 70.59 22.51 -93.57
N THR A 27 69.82 22.01 -94.55
CA THR A 27 69.14 22.88 -95.53
C THR A 27 67.93 23.61 -94.89
N PRO A 28 67.93 24.95 -94.76
CA PRO A 28 66.77 25.69 -94.25
C PRO A 28 65.66 25.76 -95.31
N ILE A 29 64.43 25.43 -94.93
CA ILE A 29 63.24 25.55 -95.79
C ILE A 29 62.37 26.67 -95.24
N THR A 30 62.16 27.73 -96.03
CA THR A 30 61.17 28.77 -95.71
C THR A 30 59.83 28.37 -96.33
N GLY A 31 58.87 27.94 -95.51
CA GLY A 31 57.56 27.47 -95.96
C GLY A 31 57.35 25.97 -95.76
N ASN A 32 56.53 25.34 -96.60
CA ASN A 32 56.10 23.95 -96.43
C ASN A 32 57.03 22.96 -97.14
N LEU A 33 57.32 21.84 -96.49
CA LEU A 33 57.81 20.64 -97.17
C LEU A 33 56.59 19.88 -97.74
N VAL A 34 56.44 19.86 -99.07
CA VAL A 34 55.30 19.23 -99.75
C VAL A 34 55.75 17.95 -100.45
N MET A 35 55.20 16.80 -100.04
CA MET A 35 55.34 15.53 -100.76
C MET A 35 54.13 15.36 -101.67
N THR A 36 54.34 15.42 -102.99
CA THR A 36 53.25 15.29 -103.98
C THR A 36 53.12 13.83 -104.41
N PRO A 37 52.00 13.14 -104.12
CA PRO A 37 51.80 11.77 -104.55
C PRO A 37 51.66 11.69 -106.08
N VAL A 38 52.40 10.81 -106.72
CA VAL A 38 52.27 10.52 -108.16
C VAL A 38 51.55 9.18 -108.35
N GLY A 39 50.21 9.24 -108.47
CA GLY A 39 49.36 8.08 -108.77
C GLY A 39 48.68 7.42 -107.57
N ALA A 40 47.59 6.70 -107.81
CA ALA A 40 46.61 6.26 -106.81
C ALA A 40 47.12 5.26 -105.75
N LEU A 41 48.36 4.76 -105.84
CA LEU A 41 48.89 3.71 -104.96
C LEU A 41 50.39 3.89 -104.58
N VAL A 42 51.00 5.06 -104.82
CA VAL A 42 52.43 5.28 -104.52
C VAL A 42 52.62 5.90 -103.14
N ARG A 43 53.40 5.23 -102.28
CA ARG A 43 53.77 5.75 -100.96
C ARG A 43 54.85 6.83 -101.09
N SER A 44 54.63 7.97 -100.43
CA SER A 44 55.62 9.04 -100.28
C SER A 44 56.23 8.92 -98.89
N ASP A 45 57.33 8.19 -98.78
CA ASP A 45 57.95 7.83 -97.50
C ASP A 45 59.15 8.74 -97.17
N ILE A 46 59.29 9.11 -95.90
CA ILE A 46 60.56 9.59 -95.33
C ILE A 46 61.21 8.38 -94.66
N LYS A 47 62.34 7.90 -95.19
CA LYS A 47 63.05 6.72 -94.68
C LYS A 47 64.47 7.05 -94.27
N LEU A 48 64.91 6.41 -93.18
CA LEU A 48 66.33 6.34 -92.83
C LEU A 48 67.02 5.28 -93.70
N THR A 49 68.32 5.43 -93.95
CA THR A 49 69.12 4.49 -94.75
C THR A 49 69.44 3.19 -94.03
N ASN A 50 69.32 3.19 -92.69
CA ASN A 50 69.44 2.01 -91.83
C ASN A 50 68.48 2.15 -90.63
N ASN A 51 68.48 1.16 -89.73
CA ASN A 51 67.67 1.15 -88.51
C ASN A 51 68.47 1.44 -87.23
N SER A 52 69.68 2.00 -87.34
CA SER A 52 70.53 2.36 -86.19
C SER A 52 70.35 3.83 -85.78
N GLY A 53 69.88 4.69 -86.69
CA GLY A 53 69.61 6.10 -86.43
C GLY A 53 68.19 6.40 -85.93
N GLY A 54 67.86 7.68 -85.85
CA GLY A 54 66.51 8.16 -85.59
C GLY A 54 66.15 9.32 -86.52
N PHE A 55 64.85 9.49 -86.75
CA PHE A 55 64.27 10.63 -87.47
C PHE A 55 63.45 11.46 -86.48
N ARG A 56 63.61 12.78 -86.51
CA ARG A 56 62.89 13.68 -85.60
C ARG A 56 62.35 14.88 -86.35
N ILE A 57 61.16 15.30 -85.96
CA ILE A 57 60.56 16.59 -86.32
C ILE A 57 60.47 17.36 -85.00
N ILE A 58 61.13 18.50 -84.89
CA ILE A 58 61.29 19.23 -83.62
C ILE A 58 60.99 20.70 -83.87
N ALA A 59 60.19 21.29 -83.00
CA ALA A 59 59.85 22.72 -83.01
C ALA A 59 60.69 23.51 -82.00
N ALA A 60 61.99 23.19 -81.88
CA ALA A 60 62.95 23.83 -80.99
C ALA A 60 64.38 23.63 -81.53
N PRO A 61 65.37 24.44 -81.12
CA PRO A 61 66.76 24.28 -81.56
C PRO A 61 67.34 22.90 -81.19
N ASP A 62 66.98 22.38 -80.01
CA ASP A 62 67.48 21.10 -79.49
C ASP A 62 66.44 20.39 -78.60
N LEU A 63 66.59 19.07 -78.45
CA LEU A 63 65.87 18.25 -77.47
C LEU A 63 66.79 17.92 -76.28
N ASN A 64 66.82 18.79 -75.28
CA ASN A 64 67.50 18.56 -74.00
C ASN A 64 66.52 17.97 -72.95
N ALA A 65 66.91 17.81 -71.68
CA ALA A 65 66.03 17.22 -70.65
C ALA A 65 64.71 17.99 -70.40
N ILE A 66 64.65 19.27 -70.79
CA ILE A 66 63.47 20.13 -70.75
C ILE A 66 63.20 20.57 -72.20
N HIS A 67 62.15 20.02 -72.81
CA HIS A 67 61.88 20.25 -74.22
C HIS A 67 61.20 21.61 -74.43
N GLU A 68 61.86 22.59 -75.03
CA GLU A 68 61.26 23.93 -75.26
C GLU A 68 60.17 23.95 -76.33
N GLY A 69 60.02 22.89 -77.13
CA GLY A 69 59.02 22.78 -78.19
C GLY A 69 58.52 21.35 -78.39
N ALA A 70 57.47 21.22 -79.20
CA ALA A 70 56.88 19.92 -79.54
C ALA A 70 57.82 19.11 -80.45
N ALA A 71 57.79 17.78 -80.31
CA ALA A 71 58.58 16.90 -81.15
C ALA A 71 57.88 15.58 -81.45
N ILE A 72 58.21 15.02 -82.60
CA ILE A 72 57.89 13.65 -82.98
C ILE A 72 59.21 12.95 -83.28
N GLN A 73 59.48 11.84 -82.59
CA GLN A 73 60.75 11.14 -82.68
C GLN A 73 60.51 9.66 -82.99
N PHE A 74 61.18 9.17 -84.02
CA PHE A 74 61.17 7.79 -84.43
C PHE A 74 62.60 7.25 -84.32
N PHE A 75 62.77 6.17 -83.57
CA PHE A 75 64.07 5.51 -83.44
C PHE A 75 64.04 4.14 -84.10
N GLY A 76 65.08 3.84 -84.87
CA GLY A 76 65.22 2.52 -85.48
C GLY A 76 65.36 1.42 -84.42
N SER A 77 64.96 0.20 -84.76
CA SER A 77 64.98 -0.94 -83.83
C SER A 77 66.39 -1.31 -83.35
N ASN A 78 67.45 -0.89 -84.06
CA ASN A 78 68.85 -1.11 -83.69
C ASN A 78 69.50 0.14 -83.06
N HIS A 79 68.72 1.13 -82.61
CA HIS A 79 69.25 2.31 -81.95
C HIS A 79 69.87 1.95 -80.60
N ALA A 80 71.13 2.34 -80.37
CA ALA A 80 71.95 1.86 -79.25
C ALA A 80 71.34 2.06 -77.84
N THR A 81 70.52 3.10 -77.65
CA THR A 81 69.93 3.44 -76.34
C THR A 81 68.40 3.52 -76.36
N ARG A 82 67.75 3.43 -77.52
CA ARG A 82 66.31 3.66 -77.69
C ARG A 82 65.71 2.77 -78.80
N PRO A 83 65.89 1.43 -78.73
CA PRO A 83 65.52 0.53 -79.81
C PRO A 83 64.00 0.52 -80.02
N GLY A 84 63.54 1.05 -81.16
CA GLY A 84 62.12 1.03 -81.55
C GLY A 84 61.24 2.03 -80.80
N TYR A 85 61.81 3.04 -80.15
CA TYR A 85 61.06 4.03 -79.40
C TYR A 85 60.33 4.99 -80.34
N PHE A 86 59.12 5.37 -79.95
CA PHE A 86 58.35 6.43 -80.58
C PHE A 86 57.95 7.44 -79.51
N PHE A 87 58.29 8.71 -79.72
CA PHE A 87 57.93 9.80 -78.82
C PHE A 87 57.06 10.84 -79.53
N LEU A 88 56.04 11.29 -78.80
CA LEU A 88 55.18 12.42 -79.11
C LEU A 88 55.29 13.37 -77.92
N ASP A 89 55.98 14.49 -78.11
CA ASP A 89 56.27 15.45 -77.06
C ASP A 89 55.52 16.75 -77.37
N SER A 90 54.83 17.32 -76.38
CA SER A 90 54.10 18.60 -76.53
C SER A 90 54.90 19.83 -76.04
N GLY A 91 56.13 19.62 -75.58
CA GLY A 91 56.99 20.64 -74.96
C GLY A 91 56.69 20.86 -73.47
N SER A 92 57.68 21.38 -72.74
CA SER A 92 57.66 21.65 -71.30
C SER A 92 56.97 22.98 -70.98
N HIS A 93 55.68 23.11 -71.32
CA HIS A 93 54.85 24.27 -71.00
C HIS A 93 53.64 23.86 -70.16
N ASN A 94 53.21 24.67 -69.18
CA ASN A 94 52.10 24.32 -68.28
C ASN A 94 50.77 24.09 -69.02
N ASN A 95 50.62 24.71 -70.19
CA ASN A 95 49.45 24.57 -71.06
C ASN A 95 49.69 23.61 -72.24
N ALA A 96 50.83 22.93 -72.29
CA ALA A 96 51.11 21.94 -73.33
C ALA A 96 50.16 20.74 -73.18
N ALA A 97 49.79 20.15 -74.32
CA ALA A 97 49.03 18.93 -74.36
C ALA A 97 49.31 18.13 -75.63
N ILE A 98 49.27 16.81 -75.52
CA ILE A 98 49.14 15.93 -76.68
C ILE A 98 47.65 15.82 -76.96
N VAL A 99 47.23 16.28 -78.15
CA VAL A 99 45.82 16.45 -78.49
C VAL A 99 45.49 15.65 -79.75
N MET A 100 44.42 14.86 -79.69
CA MET A 100 43.83 14.19 -80.85
C MET A 100 42.44 14.76 -81.14
N ARG A 101 42.26 15.27 -82.35
CA ARG A 101 41.01 15.86 -82.84
C ARG A 101 40.43 15.04 -83.98
N THR A 102 39.11 14.91 -84.02
CA THR A 102 38.41 14.32 -85.16
C THR A 102 37.20 15.17 -85.53
N ALA A 103 36.80 15.12 -86.79
CA ALA A 103 35.64 15.82 -87.32
C ALA A 103 34.88 14.92 -88.30
N PRO A 104 33.54 14.88 -88.27
CA PRO A 104 32.75 14.44 -89.41
C PRO A 104 32.99 15.34 -90.64
N THR A 105 32.73 14.82 -91.84
CA THR A 105 32.85 15.59 -93.08
C THR A 105 32.03 16.88 -93.03
N GLY A 106 32.67 18.03 -93.31
CA GLY A 106 32.01 19.34 -93.29
C GLY A 106 31.85 19.98 -91.92
N VAL A 107 32.40 19.40 -90.85
CA VAL A 107 32.34 19.94 -89.46
C VAL A 107 33.73 20.31 -88.96
N ALA A 108 33.83 21.29 -88.06
CA ALA A 108 35.09 21.65 -87.42
C ALA A 108 35.62 20.49 -86.54
N ALA A 109 36.93 20.33 -86.50
CA ALA A 109 37.58 19.30 -85.69
C ALA A 109 37.44 19.58 -84.20
N ILE A 110 36.94 18.60 -83.44
CA ILE A 110 36.78 18.70 -81.98
C ILE A 110 37.76 17.79 -81.25
N GLU A 111 38.18 18.20 -80.06
CA GLU A 111 39.06 17.43 -79.19
C GLU A 111 38.36 16.16 -78.69
N ARG A 112 38.99 15.01 -78.91
CA ARG A 112 38.47 13.70 -78.48
C ARG A 112 39.28 13.10 -77.35
N PHE A 113 40.58 13.32 -77.40
CA PHE A 113 41.53 12.79 -76.43
C PHE A 113 42.61 13.84 -76.20
N ARG A 114 42.96 14.06 -74.93
CA ARG A 114 44.09 14.89 -74.55
C ARG A 114 44.89 14.27 -73.41
N ILE A 115 46.18 14.56 -73.39
CA ILE A 115 47.07 14.39 -72.23
C ILE A 115 47.64 15.77 -71.90
N THR A 116 47.37 16.28 -70.71
CA THR A 116 47.88 17.60 -70.26
C THR A 116 49.35 17.51 -69.84
N ALA A 117 50.00 18.67 -69.65
CA ALA A 117 51.36 18.75 -69.10
C ALA A 117 51.50 18.11 -67.70
N THR A 118 50.42 18.01 -66.92
CA THR A 118 50.37 17.35 -65.60
C THR A 118 50.12 15.84 -65.67
N GLY A 119 49.96 15.30 -66.89
CA GLY A 119 49.72 13.89 -67.16
C GLY A 119 48.27 13.44 -66.99
N ASP A 120 47.32 14.37 -66.93
CA ASP A 120 45.90 14.04 -66.82
C ASP A 120 45.32 13.73 -68.21
N ILE A 121 44.53 12.66 -68.29
CA ILE A 121 43.96 12.16 -69.55
C ILE A 121 42.48 12.56 -69.62
N GLY A 122 42.12 13.33 -70.65
CA GLY A 122 40.73 13.69 -70.95
C GLY A 122 40.22 12.92 -72.17
N ILE A 123 39.07 12.24 -72.05
CA ILE A 123 38.34 11.64 -73.19
C ILE A 123 37.01 12.40 -73.35
N GLY A 124 36.90 13.21 -74.40
CA GLY A 124 35.78 14.12 -74.62
C GLY A 124 35.72 15.29 -73.62
N VAL A 125 36.78 15.52 -72.83
CA VAL A 125 36.88 16.59 -71.83
C VAL A 125 38.10 17.45 -72.13
N GLU A 126 37.90 18.75 -72.34
CA GLU A 126 38.98 19.70 -72.65
C GLU A 126 39.74 20.17 -71.40
N VAL A 127 39.18 20.07 -70.21
CA VAL A 127 39.86 20.43 -68.94
C VAL A 127 39.66 19.30 -67.93
N PRO A 128 40.45 18.21 -68.01
CA PRO A 128 40.31 17.08 -67.09
C PRO A 128 40.62 17.53 -65.66
N THR A 129 39.71 17.21 -64.74
CA THR A 129 39.86 17.55 -63.30
C THR A 129 40.43 16.40 -62.48
N GLN A 130 40.61 15.24 -63.11
CA GLN A 130 41.10 14.01 -62.53
C GLN A 130 42.15 13.38 -63.45
N LYS A 131 42.94 12.43 -62.93
CA LYS A 131 43.96 11.71 -63.71
C LYS A 131 43.42 11.05 -64.97
N LEU A 132 42.18 10.57 -64.93
CA LEU A 132 41.39 10.15 -66.07
C LEU A 132 39.98 10.75 -65.95
N ASP A 133 39.60 11.62 -66.87
CA ASP A 133 38.31 12.30 -66.92
C ASP A 133 37.61 11.98 -68.25
N VAL A 134 36.41 11.42 -68.20
CA VAL A 134 35.69 10.92 -69.38
C VAL A 134 34.30 11.53 -69.43
N ALA A 135 34.03 12.33 -70.46
CA ALA A 135 32.69 12.83 -70.75
C ALA A 135 31.89 11.74 -71.47
N GLY A 136 31.09 11.00 -70.70
CA GLY A 136 30.23 9.92 -71.21
C GLY A 136 30.38 8.65 -70.39
N SER A 137 29.73 7.57 -70.84
CA SER A 137 29.78 6.28 -70.15
C SER A 137 31.07 5.52 -70.47
N ILE A 138 31.68 4.91 -69.45
CA ILE A 138 32.76 3.94 -69.60
C ILE A 138 32.15 2.54 -69.56
N LYS A 139 32.33 1.75 -70.62
CA LYS A 139 31.93 0.34 -70.66
C LYS A 139 33.16 -0.56 -70.49
N LEU A 140 33.17 -1.35 -69.43
CA LEU A 140 34.16 -2.42 -69.22
C LEU A 140 33.51 -3.77 -69.60
N THR A 141 34.18 -4.57 -70.42
CA THR A 141 33.67 -5.87 -70.90
C THR A 141 34.67 -6.99 -70.64
N GLY A 142 34.18 -8.17 -70.26
CA GLY A 142 34.99 -9.34 -69.91
C GLY A 142 34.69 -9.82 -68.49
N ALA A 143 34.72 -11.13 -68.25
CA ALA A 143 34.54 -11.67 -66.90
C ALA A 143 35.73 -11.25 -66.02
N GLY A 144 35.47 -10.70 -64.83
CA GLY A 144 36.50 -10.29 -63.87
C GLY A 144 37.13 -8.91 -64.12
N THR A 145 36.62 -8.14 -65.08
CA THR A 145 37.10 -6.76 -65.33
C THR A 145 36.34 -5.74 -64.49
N GLY A 146 37.04 -4.78 -63.90
CA GLY A 146 36.45 -3.69 -63.12
C GLY A 146 37.51 -2.67 -62.70
N ILE A 147 37.13 -1.69 -61.90
CA ILE A 147 38.09 -0.72 -61.34
C ILE A 147 38.79 -1.41 -60.16
N ARG A 148 40.10 -1.64 -60.27
CA ARG A 148 40.92 -2.23 -59.21
C ARG A 148 41.45 -1.15 -58.28
N PHE A 149 41.28 -1.34 -56.98
CA PHE A 149 41.83 -0.47 -55.95
C PHE A 149 43.15 -1.02 -55.41
N ASN A 150 43.90 -0.19 -54.68
CA ASN A 150 45.23 -0.54 -54.17
C ASN A 150 45.22 -1.67 -53.13
N ASP A 151 44.06 -1.93 -52.51
CA ASP A 151 43.84 -3.05 -51.60
C ASP A 151 43.62 -4.39 -52.33
N GLY A 152 43.68 -4.39 -53.67
CA GLY A 152 43.49 -5.56 -54.51
C GLY A 152 42.03 -5.88 -54.84
N THR A 153 41.07 -5.14 -54.28
CA THR A 153 39.65 -5.31 -54.60
C THR A 153 39.32 -4.74 -55.98
N VAL A 154 38.32 -5.32 -56.63
CA VAL A 154 37.85 -4.90 -57.95
C VAL A 154 36.36 -4.60 -57.86
N LEU A 155 35.96 -3.38 -58.24
CA LEU A 155 34.56 -3.02 -58.38
C LEU A 155 33.99 -3.69 -59.64
N THR A 156 33.42 -4.89 -59.47
CA THR A 156 32.80 -5.68 -60.55
C THR A 156 31.29 -5.44 -60.70
N SER A 157 30.64 -4.84 -59.69
CA SER A 157 29.26 -4.35 -59.75
C SER A 157 29.03 -3.23 -58.72
N ALA A 158 28.13 -2.28 -59.01
CA ALA A 158 27.79 -1.18 -58.11
C ALA A 158 26.66 -1.59 -57.15
N GLY A 159 27.00 -2.18 -55.99
CA GLY A 159 26.05 -2.63 -54.97
C GLY A 159 26.06 -1.77 -53.70
N SER A 160 24.90 -1.25 -53.32
CA SER A 160 24.62 -0.41 -52.14
C SER A 160 25.02 -1.04 -50.80
N LEU A 161 25.57 -0.23 -49.88
CA LEU A 161 26.06 -0.57 -48.54
C LEU A 161 24.95 -1.18 -47.63
N GLY A 162 25.08 -2.45 -47.29
CA GLY A 162 24.37 -3.09 -46.17
C GLY A 162 25.29 -3.17 -44.95
N GLY A 163 24.97 -2.45 -43.88
CA GLY A 163 25.75 -2.40 -42.65
C GLY A 163 25.83 -3.78 -41.97
N SER A 164 27.05 -4.31 -41.85
CA SER A 164 27.38 -5.41 -40.95
C SER A 164 27.80 -4.82 -39.60
N LEU A 165 27.11 -5.20 -38.53
CA LEU A 165 27.40 -4.77 -37.16
C LEU A 165 28.56 -5.58 -36.58
N GLY A 166 29.79 -5.14 -36.82
CA GLY A 166 30.98 -5.69 -36.17
C GLY A 166 31.27 -5.03 -34.83
N GLY A 167 30.60 -5.46 -33.76
CA GLY A 167 30.96 -5.08 -32.38
C GLY A 167 29.83 -5.24 -31.34
N ASN A 168 30.18 -5.69 -30.13
CA ASN A 168 29.28 -5.74 -28.98
C ASN A 168 28.81 -4.32 -28.63
N ASN A 169 27.51 -4.09 -28.70
CA ASN A 169 26.92 -2.80 -28.43
C ASN A 169 26.48 -2.76 -26.96
N ASN A 170 27.11 -1.91 -26.14
CA ASN A 170 26.84 -1.84 -24.69
C ASN A 170 25.58 -0.97 -24.45
N TRP A 171 24.42 -1.60 -24.27
CA TRP A 171 23.09 -0.95 -24.42
C TRP A 171 22.35 -0.69 -23.11
N THR A 172 21.77 0.51 -22.98
CA THR A 172 20.87 0.90 -21.87
C THR A 172 19.48 1.40 -22.34
N GLY A 173 19.03 1.03 -23.55
CA GLY A 173 17.71 1.45 -24.06
C GLY A 173 17.17 0.63 -25.25
N THR A 174 15.89 0.85 -25.57
CA THR A 174 15.17 0.23 -26.71
C THR A 174 15.56 0.89 -28.03
N ASN A 175 16.07 0.12 -29.00
CA ASN A 175 16.30 0.60 -30.37
C ASN A 175 15.28 0.01 -31.35
N THR A 176 14.83 0.83 -32.29
CA THR A 176 14.01 0.40 -33.44
C THR A 176 14.92 0.28 -34.67
N PHE A 177 15.24 -0.93 -35.09
CA PHE A 177 15.97 -1.15 -36.34
C PHE A 177 14.98 -1.17 -37.52
N SER A 178 15.17 -0.28 -38.50
CA SER A 178 14.49 -0.38 -39.79
C SER A 178 15.35 -1.18 -40.77
N ASN A 179 14.75 -2.15 -41.47
CA ASN A 179 15.39 -2.95 -42.53
C ASN A 179 16.54 -3.88 -42.09
N LEU A 180 16.42 -4.55 -40.94
CA LEU A 180 17.33 -5.64 -40.59
C LEU A 180 17.16 -6.80 -41.59
N SER A 181 18.24 -7.22 -42.25
CA SER A 181 18.22 -8.33 -43.21
C SER A 181 19.22 -9.42 -42.84
N ALA A 182 18.82 -10.68 -42.93
CA ALA A 182 19.70 -11.84 -42.81
C ALA A 182 19.88 -12.46 -44.20
N GLY A 183 21.08 -12.33 -44.79
CA GLY A 183 21.36 -12.88 -46.12
C GLY A 183 20.49 -12.29 -47.24
N GLY A 184 20.15 -11.00 -47.18
CA GLY A 184 19.30 -10.32 -48.16
C GLY A 184 17.79 -10.49 -47.93
N ASN A 185 17.37 -11.32 -46.98
CA ASN A 185 15.96 -11.44 -46.58
C ASN A 185 15.64 -10.50 -45.44
N ARG A 186 14.61 -9.65 -45.60
CA ARG A 186 14.16 -8.72 -44.56
C ARG A 186 13.53 -9.49 -43.40
N VAL A 187 13.98 -9.22 -42.18
CA VAL A 187 13.36 -9.76 -40.95
C VAL A 187 12.08 -8.95 -40.70
N THR A 188 10.92 -9.52 -41.02
CA THR A 188 9.60 -8.88 -40.83
C THR A 188 8.97 -9.22 -39.49
N SER A 189 9.38 -10.32 -38.88
CA SER A 189 8.98 -10.77 -37.55
C SER A 189 10.01 -11.76 -37.01
N ILE A 190 10.13 -11.85 -35.69
CA ILE A 190 10.87 -12.93 -35.01
C ILE A 190 9.85 -13.89 -34.37
N GLY A 191 10.16 -15.19 -34.39
CA GLY A 191 9.29 -16.21 -33.78
C GLY A 191 9.13 -16.03 -32.27
N ASN A 192 8.24 -16.80 -31.65
CA ASN A 192 8.20 -16.86 -30.19
C ASN A 192 9.51 -17.50 -29.70
N PRO A 193 10.15 -16.96 -28.65
CA PRO A 193 11.37 -17.53 -28.08
C PRO A 193 11.12 -18.95 -27.56
N VAL A 194 12.09 -19.84 -27.78
CA VAL A 194 12.10 -21.23 -27.27
C VAL A 194 13.24 -21.47 -26.26
N ALA A 195 14.28 -20.63 -26.27
CA ALA A 195 15.38 -20.65 -25.32
C ALA A 195 15.55 -19.29 -24.62
N ALA A 196 16.19 -19.29 -23.44
CA ALA A 196 16.41 -18.09 -22.64
C ALA A 196 17.31 -17.02 -23.32
N THR A 197 18.03 -17.42 -24.37
CA THR A 197 18.91 -16.55 -25.17
C THR A 197 18.23 -15.97 -26.42
N ASP A 198 16.99 -16.35 -26.71
CA ASP A 198 16.29 -15.91 -27.91
C ASP A 198 15.80 -14.47 -27.77
N ALA A 199 15.75 -13.75 -28.90
CA ALA A 199 15.09 -12.45 -28.96
C ALA A 199 13.57 -12.63 -28.82
N VAL A 200 12.94 -11.78 -28.01
CA VAL A 200 11.49 -11.84 -27.74
C VAL A 200 10.71 -10.95 -28.70
N ASN A 201 9.65 -11.45 -29.32
CA ASN A 201 8.72 -10.61 -30.08
C ASN A 201 7.73 -9.88 -29.14
N LYS A 202 7.09 -8.82 -29.64
CA LYS A 202 6.13 -8.02 -28.88
C LYS A 202 4.94 -8.84 -28.36
N ALA A 203 4.39 -9.76 -29.17
CA ALA A 203 3.25 -10.56 -28.76
C ALA A 203 3.59 -11.49 -27.58
N TYR A 204 4.78 -12.11 -27.60
CA TYR A 204 5.29 -12.92 -26.52
C TYR A 204 5.60 -12.07 -25.28
N ALA A 205 6.20 -10.89 -25.46
CA ALA A 205 6.48 -9.96 -24.37
C ALA A 205 5.19 -9.51 -23.66
N ASP A 206 4.19 -9.06 -24.43
CA ASP A 206 2.90 -8.59 -23.92
C ASP A 206 2.09 -9.71 -23.24
N ALA A 207 2.22 -10.95 -23.72
CA ALA A 207 1.47 -12.09 -23.18
C ALA A 207 2.10 -12.71 -21.91
N ASN A 208 3.42 -12.55 -21.71
CA ASN A 208 4.15 -13.31 -20.69
C ASN A 208 4.93 -12.47 -19.66
N PHE A 209 5.09 -11.16 -19.85
CA PHE A 209 5.84 -10.31 -18.92
C PHE A 209 4.95 -9.28 -18.23
N ILE A 210 5.15 -9.11 -16.92
CA ILE A 210 4.54 -8.02 -16.15
C ILE A 210 5.46 -6.79 -16.26
N LYS A 211 5.00 -5.72 -16.93
CA LYS A 211 5.78 -4.50 -17.10
C LYS A 211 5.62 -3.58 -15.89
N PHE A 212 6.54 -3.65 -14.92
CA PHE A 212 6.72 -2.57 -13.94
C PHE A 212 7.63 -1.52 -14.58
N VAL A 213 7.16 -0.28 -14.74
CA VAL A 213 7.99 0.81 -15.29
C VAL A 213 8.47 1.68 -14.12
N PRO A 214 9.70 1.51 -13.63
CA PRO A 214 10.23 2.37 -12.59
C PRO A 214 10.67 3.69 -13.26
N GLY A 215 9.82 4.72 -13.25
CA GLY A 215 10.20 6.05 -13.74
C GLY A 215 9.07 6.94 -14.26
N ALA A 216 7.87 6.40 -14.45
CA ALA A 216 6.67 7.18 -14.74
C ALA A 216 5.52 6.61 -13.91
N GLU A 217 4.59 7.46 -13.44
CA GLU A 217 3.31 6.99 -12.93
C GLU A 217 2.74 5.98 -13.93
N GLN A 218 2.45 4.75 -13.47
CA GLN A 218 1.71 3.79 -14.28
C GLN A 218 0.28 4.29 -14.41
N LEU A 219 0.05 5.20 -15.37
CA LEU A 219 -1.28 5.54 -15.86
C LEU A 219 -1.82 4.30 -16.58
N SER A 220 -2.44 3.39 -15.81
CA SER A 220 -3.23 2.33 -16.38
C SER A 220 -4.36 2.99 -17.19
N VAL A 221 -4.42 2.71 -18.48
CA VAL A 221 -5.61 2.96 -19.30
C VAL A 221 -6.62 1.89 -18.97
N GLY A 222 -7.54 2.22 -18.07
CA GLY A 222 -8.69 1.41 -17.70
C GLY A 222 -9.93 2.25 -17.88
N ASP A 223 -11.08 1.60 -17.96
CA ASP A 223 -12.36 2.25 -18.19
C ASP A 223 -12.60 3.38 -17.16
N ALA A 224 -13.37 4.38 -17.55
CA ALA A 224 -13.70 5.54 -16.72
C ALA A 224 -14.41 5.18 -15.38
N ASN A 225 -14.78 3.92 -15.19
CA ASN A 225 -15.46 3.40 -14.00
C ASN A 225 -14.52 2.67 -13.04
N GLY A 226 -13.23 2.52 -13.38
CA GLY A 226 -12.24 1.82 -12.55
C GLY A 226 -12.50 0.32 -12.38
N THR A 227 -13.28 -0.30 -13.27
CA THR A 227 -13.67 -1.71 -13.14
C THR A 227 -12.57 -2.70 -13.51
N ALA A 228 -11.57 -2.27 -14.28
CA ALA A 228 -10.40 -3.09 -14.62
C ALA A 228 -9.21 -2.85 -13.66
N PRO A 229 -8.57 -3.90 -13.13
CA PRO A 229 -7.40 -3.76 -12.27
C PRO A 229 -6.14 -3.37 -13.07
N MET A 230 -5.30 -2.51 -12.48
CA MET A 230 -3.98 -2.12 -13.01
C MET A 230 -2.95 -3.24 -12.86
N ILE A 231 -2.97 -3.95 -11.73
CA ILE A 231 -2.18 -5.15 -11.47
C ILE A 231 -3.16 -6.29 -11.29
N ASN A 232 -2.98 -7.40 -12.00
CA ASN A 232 -3.83 -8.58 -11.91
C ASN A 232 -2.98 -9.85 -11.87
N LEU A 233 -2.66 -10.30 -10.67
CA LEU A 233 -1.96 -11.55 -10.45
C LEU A 233 -2.99 -12.65 -10.24
N ARG A 234 -2.99 -13.68 -11.09
CA ARG A 234 -3.87 -14.85 -10.96
C ARG A 234 -3.04 -16.04 -10.48
N GLY A 235 -3.41 -16.59 -9.33
CA GLY A 235 -2.94 -17.89 -8.89
C GLY A 235 -3.55 -18.99 -9.75
N GLY A 236 -2.71 -19.85 -10.32
CA GLY A 236 -3.14 -21.07 -11.00
C GLY A 236 -3.45 -22.18 -9.99
N SER A 237 -4.56 -22.10 -9.26
CA SER A 237 -5.00 -23.23 -8.45
C SER A 237 -5.60 -24.30 -9.37
N THR A 238 -4.97 -25.47 -9.43
CA THR A 238 -5.34 -26.62 -10.27
C THR A 238 -6.54 -27.42 -9.76
N CYS A 239 -7.08 -27.11 -8.58
CA CYS A 239 -8.18 -27.87 -8.00
C CYS A 239 -9.55 -27.35 -8.46
N CYS A 240 -10.38 -28.31 -8.87
CA CYS A 240 -11.82 -28.21 -9.08
C CYS A 240 -12.27 -27.37 -10.30
N SER A 241 -11.93 -27.82 -11.51
CA SER A 241 -12.54 -27.41 -12.78
C SER A 241 -13.98 -27.91 -12.97
N GLY A 242 -14.74 -28.07 -11.88
CA GLY A 242 -16.13 -28.54 -11.91
C GLY A 242 -17.10 -27.41 -12.24
N PRO A 243 -18.29 -27.71 -12.81
CA PRO A 243 -19.37 -26.75 -12.99
C PRO A 243 -19.89 -26.31 -11.60
N GLY A 244 -19.29 -25.24 -11.04
CA GLY A 244 -19.56 -24.79 -9.66
C GLY A 244 -18.89 -23.49 -9.22
N GLY A 245 -18.18 -22.76 -10.08
CA GLY A 245 -17.90 -21.34 -9.86
C GLY A 245 -16.96 -21.00 -8.69
N HIS A 246 -15.81 -21.66 -8.55
CA HIS A 246 -14.77 -21.17 -7.64
C HIS A 246 -14.10 -19.94 -8.24
N THR A 247 -14.10 -18.82 -7.50
CA THR A 247 -13.35 -17.60 -7.88
C THR A 247 -11.86 -17.89 -7.87
N PRO A 248 -11.11 -17.72 -8.98
CA PRO A 248 -9.67 -17.82 -8.96
C PRO A 248 -9.03 -16.99 -7.84
N ALA A 249 -7.91 -17.47 -7.31
CA ALA A 249 -7.11 -16.67 -6.38
C ALA A 249 -6.52 -15.48 -7.14
N TRP A 250 -6.89 -14.27 -6.76
CA TRP A 250 -6.43 -13.04 -7.40
C TRP A 250 -5.80 -12.12 -6.38
N PHE A 251 -4.74 -11.44 -6.79
CA PHE A 251 -4.34 -10.17 -6.17
C PHE A 251 -4.48 -9.09 -7.24
N LYS A 252 -5.45 -8.20 -7.03
CA LYS A 252 -5.79 -7.12 -7.94
C LYS A 252 -5.59 -5.77 -7.27
N VAL A 253 -4.97 -4.83 -7.96
CA VAL A 253 -4.88 -3.42 -7.56
C VAL A 253 -5.62 -2.58 -8.60
N PHE A 254 -6.57 -1.75 -8.16
CA PHE A 254 -7.44 -0.94 -9.02
C PHE A 254 -6.95 0.51 -9.14
N GLN A 255 -7.47 1.21 -10.14
CA GLN A 255 -7.10 2.60 -10.44
C GLN A 255 -7.44 3.59 -9.33
N ASN A 256 -8.49 3.30 -8.55
CA ASN A 256 -8.87 4.10 -7.40
C ASN A 256 -7.99 3.84 -6.15
N GLY A 257 -6.89 3.09 -6.29
CA GLY A 257 -5.98 2.74 -5.19
C GLY A 257 -6.46 1.59 -4.30
N SER A 258 -7.66 1.05 -4.54
CA SER A 258 -8.16 -0.12 -3.83
C SER A 258 -7.41 -1.37 -4.27
N PHE A 259 -7.33 -2.38 -3.40
CA PHE A 259 -6.87 -3.71 -3.77
C PHE A 259 -7.89 -4.76 -3.32
N VAL A 260 -7.90 -5.90 -4.00
CA VAL A 260 -8.63 -7.09 -3.56
C VAL A 260 -7.73 -8.30 -3.65
N ALA A 261 -7.68 -9.05 -2.55
CA ALA A 261 -7.07 -10.37 -2.50
C ALA A 261 -8.21 -11.39 -2.36
N THR A 262 -8.36 -12.27 -3.34
CA THR A 262 -9.35 -13.35 -3.31
C THR A 262 -8.67 -14.70 -3.24
N GLY A 263 -9.38 -15.67 -2.69
CA GLY A 263 -9.02 -17.08 -2.75
C GLY A 263 -10.23 -17.91 -2.32
N ASN A 264 -10.01 -19.19 -2.06
CA ASN A 264 -11.07 -20.11 -1.70
C ASN A 264 -10.82 -20.69 -0.31
N LEU A 265 -11.86 -20.66 0.51
CA LEU A 265 -11.86 -21.30 1.81
C LEU A 265 -11.51 -22.79 1.66
N GLY A 266 -10.61 -23.29 2.49
CA GLY A 266 -10.20 -24.70 2.49
C GLY A 266 -9.25 -25.10 1.36
N ILE A 267 -8.80 -24.16 0.50
CA ILE A 267 -7.83 -24.42 -0.56
C ILE A 267 -6.51 -23.68 -0.31
N GLY A 268 -5.40 -24.41 -0.29
CA GLY A 268 -4.05 -23.86 -0.08
C GLY A 268 -3.46 -24.24 1.28
N VAL A 269 -2.45 -23.48 1.70
CA VAL A 269 -1.79 -23.60 3.01
C VAL A 269 -1.58 -22.19 3.58
N SER A 270 -1.44 -22.09 4.90
CA SER A 270 -1.06 -20.83 5.57
C SER A 270 0.20 -20.22 4.92
N PRO A 271 0.17 -18.94 4.46
CA PRO A 271 1.21 -18.38 3.60
C PRO A 271 2.63 -18.29 4.22
N MET A 272 2.73 -18.10 5.54
CA MET A 272 4.01 -18.03 6.26
C MET A 272 3.80 -18.38 7.74
N GLN A 273 4.57 -19.36 8.21
CA GLN A 273 4.63 -19.81 9.60
C GLN A 273 5.99 -19.44 10.22
N GLY A 274 6.08 -19.48 11.55
CA GLY A 274 7.29 -19.16 12.30
C GLY A 274 7.51 -17.66 12.50
N LYS A 275 8.72 -17.34 12.98
CA LYS A 275 9.02 -16.04 13.59
C LYS A 275 9.18 -14.91 12.58
N GLY A 276 8.68 -13.73 12.92
CA GLY A 276 9.01 -12.48 12.23
C GLY A 276 7.83 -11.56 11.96
N TYR A 277 8.16 -10.37 11.46
CA TYR A 277 7.20 -9.36 11.03
C TYR A 277 6.54 -9.78 9.72
N ARG A 278 5.21 -9.79 9.67
CA ARG A 278 4.45 -10.06 8.44
C ARG A 278 3.07 -9.43 8.46
N THR A 279 2.59 -9.11 7.27
CA THR A 279 1.16 -8.93 6.99
C THR A 279 0.79 -10.01 5.97
N SER A 280 -0.21 -10.83 6.29
CA SER A 280 -0.65 -11.91 5.42
C SER A 280 -2.17 -12.03 5.39
N TRP A 281 -2.68 -12.29 4.19
CA TRP A 281 -4.04 -12.77 3.96
C TRP A 281 -3.96 -14.27 3.69
N ASP A 282 -4.50 -15.06 4.61
CA ASP A 282 -4.64 -16.50 4.48
C ASP A 282 -6.04 -16.82 3.93
N SER A 283 -6.14 -16.99 2.61
CA SER A 283 -7.40 -17.34 1.97
C SER A 283 -7.89 -18.74 2.31
N TYR A 284 -7.01 -19.67 2.72
CA TYR A 284 -7.39 -21.03 3.13
C TYR A 284 -8.33 -20.96 4.34
N LYS A 285 -8.07 -20.03 5.27
CA LYS A 285 -8.89 -19.82 6.47
C LYS A 285 -9.78 -18.59 6.42
N GLY A 286 -9.60 -17.70 5.44
CA GLY A 286 -10.21 -16.37 5.47
C GLY A 286 -9.66 -15.52 6.61
N ALA A 287 -8.39 -15.73 6.98
CA ALA A 287 -7.77 -15.12 8.14
C ALA A 287 -6.81 -14.00 7.72
N PHE A 288 -6.74 -12.93 8.50
CA PHE A 288 -5.78 -11.86 8.29
C PHE A 288 -4.84 -11.74 9.48
N ARG A 289 -3.56 -11.51 9.18
CA ARG A 289 -2.48 -11.34 10.15
C ARG A 289 -1.69 -10.08 9.85
N SER A 290 -1.33 -9.30 10.87
CA SER A 290 -0.45 -8.14 10.68
C SER A 290 0.29 -7.72 11.94
N GLY A 291 1.63 -7.65 11.85
CA GLY A 291 2.51 -7.30 12.97
C GLY A 291 3.63 -8.32 13.16
N TYR A 292 3.96 -8.67 14.41
CA TYR A 292 4.99 -9.65 14.78
C TYR A 292 4.36 -10.89 15.41
N ALA A 293 4.82 -12.08 15.01
CA ALA A 293 4.52 -13.33 15.68
C ALA A 293 5.76 -14.23 15.69
N ASP A 294 5.90 -15.01 16.75
CA ASP A 294 6.85 -16.12 16.80
C ASP A 294 6.20 -17.38 16.21
N ASN A 295 5.17 -17.90 16.87
CA ASN A 295 4.45 -19.11 16.45
C ASN A 295 2.92 -18.91 16.50
N GLU A 296 2.45 -17.71 16.84
CA GLU A 296 1.03 -17.41 17.07
C GLU A 296 0.19 -17.45 15.79
N TRP A 297 0.84 -17.37 14.62
CA TRP A 297 0.19 -17.47 13.31
C TRP A 297 0.70 -18.68 12.52
N ASP A 298 1.07 -19.74 13.23
CA ASP A 298 1.26 -21.07 12.65
C ASP A 298 -0.12 -21.70 12.38
N ASP A 299 -0.20 -22.65 11.45
CA ASP A 299 -1.51 -23.11 10.96
C ASP A 299 -2.44 -23.56 12.10
N ALA A 300 -1.91 -24.31 13.07
CA ALA A 300 -2.69 -24.81 14.22
C ALA A 300 -3.30 -23.71 15.11
N THR A 301 -2.75 -22.49 15.11
CA THR A 301 -3.18 -21.35 15.94
C THR A 301 -3.90 -20.26 15.12
N VAL A 302 -4.18 -20.54 13.85
CA VAL A 302 -5.00 -19.70 12.98
C VAL A 302 -6.42 -20.27 12.90
N GLY A 303 -7.38 -19.54 13.46
CA GLY A 303 -8.81 -19.84 13.33
C GLY A 303 -9.37 -19.43 11.98
N PHE A 304 -10.44 -20.10 11.54
CA PHE A 304 -11.20 -19.71 10.36
C PHE A 304 -11.88 -18.35 10.57
N PHE A 305 -11.87 -17.51 9.54
CA PHE A 305 -12.40 -16.15 9.52
C PHE A 305 -11.86 -15.26 10.65
N SER A 306 -10.61 -15.49 11.06
CA SER A 306 -10.01 -14.84 12.22
C SER A 306 -9.14 -13.65 11.86
N TRP A 307 -9.00 -12.72 12.79
CA TRP A 307 -8.12 -11.56 12.63
C TRP A 307 -7.17 -11.48 13.81
N ALA A 308 -5.86 -11.51 13.56
CA ALA A 308 -4.86 -11.32 14.61
C ALA A 308 -3.84 -10.25 14.21
N GLY A 309 -3.43 -9.42 15.15
CA GLY A 309 -2.40 -8.42 14.87
C GLY A 309 -1.74 -7.84 16.12
N GLY A 310 -0.76 -6.98 15.89
CA GLY A 310 0.13 -6.50 16.95
C GLY A 310 1.30 -7.46 17.18
N SER A 311 1.70 -7.68 18.45
CA SER A 311 2.80 -8.58 18.81
C SER A 311 2.27 -9.82 19.52
N ASN A 312 2.66 -11.01 19.06
CA ASN A 312 2.43 -12.29 19.74
C ASN A 312 0.95 -12.54 20.15
N SER A 313 -0.02 -12.06 19.37
CA SER A 313 -1.45 -12.28 19.63
C SER A 313 -2.00 -13.42 18.77
N THR A 314 -2.74 -14.35 19.38
CA THR A 314 -3.41 -15.47 18.71
C THR A 314 -4.90 -15.23 18.53
N ALA A 315 -5.42 -15.55 17.35
CA ALA A 315 -6.85 -15.68 17.09
C ALA A 315 -7.12 -17.07 16.53
N GLU A 316 -7.34 -18.00 17.45
CA GLU A 316 -7.46 -19.46 17.20
C GLU A 316 -8.93 -19.86 16.98
N GLY A 317 -9.85 -19.13 17.59
CA GLY A 317 -11.28 -19.40 17.46
C GLY A 317 -11.85 -19.06 16.09
N LEU A 318 -12.95 -19.71 15.72
CA LEU A 318 -13.75 -19.37 14.54
C LEU A 318 -14.34 -17.96 14.68
N TYR A 319 -14.16 -17.06 13.71
CA TYR A 319 -14.55 -15.64 13.78
C TYR A 319 -13.85 -14.83 14.90
N ALA A 320 -12.71 -15.32 15.42
CA ALA A 320 -12.03 -14.66 16.52
C ALA A 320 -11.24 -13.41 16.07
N LEU A 321 -11.15 -12.42 16.95
CA LEU A 321 -10.34 -11.22 16.75
C LEU A 321 -9.41 -11.00 17.95
N ALA A 322 -8.11 -10.86 17.69
CA ALA A 322 -7.11 -10.53 18.71
C ALA A 322 -6.18 -9.42 18.22
N PHE A 323 -6.08 -8.31 18.95
CA PHE A 323 -5.17 -7.24 18.55
C PHE A 323 -4.50 -6.55 19.74
N GLY A 324 -3.18 -6.40 19.65
CA GLY A 324 -2.36 -5.78 20.67
C GLY A 324 -1.15 -6.65 21.01
N ASP A 325 -0.84 -6.78 22.29
CA ASP A 325 0.31 -7.54 22.77
C ASP A 325 -0.14 -8.82 23.48
N THR A 326 0.40 -9.97 23.12
CA THR A 326 0.24 -11.25 23.84
C THR A 326 -1.21 -11.71 24.12
N ASN A 327 -2.19 -11.25 23.33
CA ASN A 327 -3.60 -11.59 23.51
C ASN A 327 -3.96 -12.96 22.94
N GLN A 328 -4.96 -13.63 23.52
CA GLN A 328 -5.37 -14.99 23.12
C GLN A 328 -6.89 -15.08 22.95
N ALA A 329 -7.36 -15.03 21.70
CA ALA A 329 -8.76 -15.23 21.33
C ALA A 329 -8.96 -16.69 20.89
N ARG A 330 -9.30 -17.56 21.85
CA ARG A 330 -9.25 -19.02 21.70
C ARG A 330 -10.58 -19.68 21.34
N SER A 331 -11.67 -18.91 21.27
CA SER A 331 -13.02 -19.45 21.13
C SER A 331 -13.83 -18.78 20.04
N THR A 332 -14.92 -19.41 19.65
CA THR A 332 -15.79 -18.90 18.57
C THR A 332 -16.29 -17.50 18.88
N SER A 333 -16.16 -16.57 17.93
CA SER A 333 -16.58 -15.16 18.04
C SER A 333 -15.97 -14.41 19.24
N SER A 334 -14.81 -14.85 19.73
CA SER A 334 -14.09 -14.16 20.80
C SER A 334 -13.38 -12.91 20.29
N ILE A 335 -13.42 -11.83 21.07
CA ILE A 335 -12.78 -10.55 20.74
C ILE A 335 -11.85 -10.14 21.87
N VAL A 336 -10.61 -9.78 21.54
CA VAL A 336 -9.58 -9.49 22.54
C VAL A 336 -8.71 -8.30 22.12
N PHE A 337 -8.60 -7.29 22.98
CA PHE A 337 -7.75 -6.12 22.77
C PHE A 337 -6.85 -5.81 23.97
N GLY A 338 -5.69 -5.21 23.73
CA GLY A 338 -4.82 -4.68 24.77
C GLY A 338 -3.59 -5.56 25.01
N SER A 339 -3.27 -5.93 26.25
CA SER A 339 -2.08 -6.73 26.56
C SER A 339 -2.37 -7.96 27.42
N GLY A 340 -1.93 -9.15 26.99
CA GLY A 340 -1.93 -10.36 27.82
C GLY A 340 -3.32 -10.84 28.25
N ASN A 341 -4.38 -10.49 27.53
CA ASN A 341 -5.73 -10.96 27.83
C ASN A 341 -6.01 -12.32 27.20
N GLU A 342 -6.90 -13.10 27.81
CA GLU A 342 -7.31 -14.40 27.29
C GLU A 342 -8.84 -14.48 27.28
N VAL A 343 -9.41 -14.87 26.15
CA VAL A 343 -10.84 -15.18 26.01
C VAL A 343 -10.96 -16.59 25.46
N LYS A 344 -11.60 -17.44 26.26
CA LYS A 344 -11.81 -18.85 25.96
C LYS A 344 -13.29 -19.24 25.95
N GLY A 345 -14.14 -18.46 26.59
CA GLY A 345 -15.57 -18.59 26.40
C GLY A 345 -16.03 -18.15 25.02
N ALA A 346 -17.02 -18.84 24.46
CA ALA A 346 -17.59 -18.46 23.17
C ALA A 346 -18.28 -17.10 23.28
N ALA A 347 -18.17 -16.29 22.23
CA ALA A 347 -18.69 -14.92 22.16
C ALA A 347 -18.27 -14.02 23.35
N GLY A 348 -17.10 -14.30 23.94
CA GLY A 348 -16.53 -13.49 25.01
C GLY A 348 -15.82 -12.24 24.48
N PHE A 349 -15.78 -11.19 25.31
CA PHE A 349 -15.10 -9.94 24.98
C PHE A 349 -14.17 -9.48 26.10
N SER A 350 -12.92 -9.19 25.74
CA SER A 350 -11.95 -8.69 26.70
C SER A 350 -11.14 -7.53 26.16
N ALA A 351 -10.92 -6.52 27.00
CA ALA A 351 -10.11 -5.36 26.68
C ALA A 351 -9.38 -4.81 27.91
N GLY A 352 -8.10 -4.47 27.77
CA GLY A 352 -7.28 -3.94 28.85
C GLY A 352 -6.01 -4.77 29.03
N ALA A 353 -5.67 -5.14 30.27
CA ALA A 353 -4.42 -5.85 30.54
C ALA A 353 -4.58 -7.03 31.51
N GLY A 354 -4.17 -8.23 31.09
CA GLY A 354 -4.14 -9.42 31.95
C GLY A 354 -5.51 -9.93 32.38
N ASN A 355 -6.56 -9.62 31.62
CA ASN A 355 -7.92 -10.08 31.89
C ASN A 355 -8.14 -11.51 31.39
N ARG A 356 -9.17 -12.17 31.93
CA ARG A 356 -9.56 -13.54 31.60
C ARG A 356 -11.07 -13.61 31.43
N VAL A 357 -11.52 -14.18 30.31
CA VAL A 357 -12.92 -14.55 30.08
C VAL A 357 -12.95 -16.05 29.82
N CYS A 358 -13.30 -16.79 30.85
CA CYS A 358 -13.37 -18.24 30.82
C CYS A 358 -14.80 -18.74 30.59
N ASP A 359 -15.80 -17.87 30.57
CA ASP A 359 -17.23 -18.15 30.39
C ASP A 359 -17.82 -17.74 29.04
N THR A 360 -18.84 -18.45 28.59
CA THR A 360 -19.62 -18.09 27.40
C THR A 360 -20.37 -16.78 27.63
N TYR A 361 -20.32 -15.88 26.66
CA TYR A 361 -20.86 -14.50 26.72
C TYR A 361 -20.19 -13.58 27.75
N GLY A 362 -19.05 -13.99 28.30
CA GLY A 362 -18.39 -13.23 29.34
C GLY A 362 -17.73 -11.95 28.86
N VAL A 363 -17.62 -10.98 29.77
CA VAL A 363 -16.99 -9.68 29.52
C VAL A 363 -15.97 -9.39 30.60
N ALA A 364 -14.73 -9.08 30.21
CA ALA A 364 -13.69 -8.66 31.14
C ALA A 364 -12.97 -7.39 30.68
N PHE A 365 -13.09 -6.30 31.46
CA PHE A 365 -12.41 -5.03 31.18
C PHE A 365 -11.56 -4.54 32.34
N GLY A 366 -10.48 -3.83 32.00
CA GLY A 366 -9.59 -3.21 32.97
C GLY A 366 -8.30 -4.00 33.16
N ASN A 367 -7.91 -4.28 34.39
CA ASN A 367 -6.68 -5.00 34.69
C ASN A 367 -6.91 -6.15 35.67
N LYS A 368 -6.51 -7.37 35.26
CA LYS A 368 -6.71 -8.59 36.05
C LYS A 368 -8.18 -8.82 36.41
N ALA A 369 -9.10 -8.47 35.50
CA ALA A 369 -10.51 -8.81 35.62
C ALA A 369 -10.75 -10.26 35.18
N LEU A 370 -11.52 -11.00 35.97
CA LEU A 370 -11.90 -12.38 35.71
C LEU A 370 -13.41 -12.49 35.53
N SER A 371 -13.81 -12.88 34.33
CA SER A 371 -15.15 -13.38 34.00
C SER A 371 -15.08 -14.90 33.84
N GLY A 372 -15.93 -15.63 34.57
CA GLY A 372 -15.99 -17.09 34.51
C GLY A 372 -14.99 -17.86 35.37
N SER A 373 -15.09 -19.18 35.30
CA SER A 373 -14.34 -20.17 36.07
C SER A 373 -14.40 -21.54 35.35
N PRO A 374 -13.52 -22.51 35.64
CA PRO A 374 -12.36 -22.45 36.52
C PRO A 374 -11.11 -21.80 35.89
N ILE A 375 -10.29 -21.21 36.75
CA ILE A 375 -8.90 -20.85 36.44
C ILE A 375 -7.99 -21.94 37.05
N LEU A 376 -6.99 -22.37 36.28
CA LEU A 376 -5.93 -23.26 36.75
C LEU A 376 -4.95 -22.55 37.70
N ALA A 377 -4.09 -23.33 38.36
CA ALA A 377 -3.06 -22.81 39.26
C ALA A 377 -2.06 -21.84 38.58
N ASP A 378 -1.91 -21.91 37.26
CA ASP A 378 -1.05 -21.04 36.46
C ASP A 378 -1.72 -19.72 36.04
N GLY A 379 -2.98 -19.48 36.46
CA GLY A 379 -3.71 -18.25 36.16
C GLY A 379 -4.36 -18.20 34.77
N LYS A 380 -4.42 -19.33 34.05
CA LYS A 380 -5.09 -19.44 32.75
C LYS A 380 -6.48 -20.06 32.87
N CYS A 381 -7.33 -19.77 31.89
CA CYS A 381 -8.62 -20.46 31.77
C CYS A 381 -8.40 -21.96 31.53
N ASP A 382 -9.20 -22.79 32.19
CA ASP A 382 -9.11 -24.25 32.08
C ASP A 382 -9.16 -24.74 30.60
N PRO A 383 -8.24 -25.64 30.15
CA PRO A 383 -8.27 -26.33 28.86
C PRO A 383 -9.66 -26.88 28.47
N ASP A 384 -10.43 -27.38 29.43
CA ASP A 384 -11.65 -28.14 29.19
C ASP A 384 -12.89 -27.25 29.07
N THR A 385 -13.32 -26.98 27.83
CA THR A 385 -14.46 -26.13 27.51
C THR A 385 -15.81 -26.62 28.08
N PHE A 386 -15.92 -27.89 28.46
CA PHE A 386 -17.14 -28.46 29.04
C PHE A 386 -17.36 -28.08 30.53
N ASN A 387 -16.31 -27.65 31.23
CA ASN A 387 -16.37 -27.30 32.65
C ASN A 387 -16.52 -25.80 32.91
N ILE A 388 -16.73 -25.02 31.84
CA ILE A 388 -16.88 -23.58 31.91
C ILE A 388 -18.12 -23.22 32.75
N ARG A 389 -17.90 -22.48 33.82
CA ARG A 389 -18.90 -21.86 34.70
C ARG A 389 -18.83 -20.34 34.55
N GLY A 390 -19.94 -19.67 34.77
CA GLY A 390 -19.98 -18.21 34.71
C GLY A 390 -20.83 -17.64 33.59
N LEU A 391 -21.79 -18.37 33.01
CA LEU A 391 -22.55 -17.93 31.84
C LEU A 391 -22.96 -16.45 31.92
N ALA A 392 -22.51 -15.65 30.95
CA ALA A 392 -22.76 -14.21 30.86
C ALA A 392 -22.31 -13.43 32.11
N ALA A 393 -21.12 -13.74 32.63
CA ALA A 393 -20.51 -12.97 33.69
C ALA A 393 -19.86 -11.69 33.15
N VAL A 394 -19.80 -10.65 33.99
CA VAL A 394 -19.25 -9.34 33.64
C VAL A 394 -18.31 -8.88 34.74
N ALA A 395 -17.04 -8.69 34.39
CA ALA A 395 -15.99 -8.25 35.31
C ALA A 395 -15.33 -6.97 34.79
N ILE A 396 -15.53 -5.84 35.47
CA ILE A 396 -15.01 -4.54 35.01
C ILE A 396 -14.23 -3.83 36.12
N GLY A 397 -12.93 -3.62 35.93
CA GLY A 397 -12.10 -2.82 36.81
C GLY A 397 -10.75 -3.45 37.14
N TYR A 398 -10.31 -3.36 38.40
CA TYR A 398 -8.98 -3.81 38.84
C TYR A 398 -9.10 -4.96 39.84
N ASN A 399 -8.54 -6.13 39.49
CA ASN A 399 -8.62 -7.37 40.28
C ASN A 399 -10.06 -7.69 40.72
N VAL A 400 -10.97 -7.70 39.76
CA VAL A 400 -12.38 -8.05 39.98
C VAL A 400 -12.66 -9.48 39.53
N THR A 401 -13.61 -10.15 40.18
CA THR A 401 -13.95 -11.56 39.91
C THR A 401 -15.46 -11.76 39.84
N ALA A 402 -15.94 -12.14 38.67
CA ALA A 402 -17.30 -12.58 38.39
C ALA A 402 -17.23 -14.03 37.89
N SER A 403 -17.13 -15.00 38.81
CA SER A 403 -16.80 -16.40 38.49
C SER A 403 -18.00 -17.34 38.35
N GLN A 404 -19.22 -16.84 38.55
CA GLN A 404 -20.46 -17.64 38.49
C GLN A 404 -21.49 -17.04 37.55
N ASP A 405 -22.51 -17.84 37.20
CA ASP A 405 -23.49 -17.51 36.19
C ASP A 405 -24.25 -16.22 36.52
N HIS A 406 -24.43 -15.37 35.51
CA HIS A 406 -25.21 -14.13 35.58
C HIS A 406 -24.72 -13.15 36.66
N THR A 407 -23.39 -13.12 36.89
CA THR A 407 -22.79 -12.21 37.87
C THR A 407 -22.20 -10.97 37.22
N THR A 408 -22.31 -9.83 37.89
CA THR A 408 -21.64 -8.59 37.50
C THR A 408 -20.79 -8.09 38.65
N ALA A 409 -19.47 -8.03 38.47
CA ALA A 409 -18.51 -7.49 39.43
C ALA A 409 -17.80 -6.27 38.87
N MET A 410 -17.86 -5.15 39.59
CA MET A 410 -17.33 -3.86 39.14
C MET A 410 -16.49 -3.17 40.22
N GLY A 411 -15.46 -2.43 39.77
CA GLY A 411 -14.67 -1.55 40.63
C GLY A 411 -13.27 -2.08 40.96
N LYS A 412 -12.88 -2.07 42.23
CA LYS A 412 -11.54 -2.52 42.67
C LYS A 412 -11.67 -3.59 43.74
N PHE A 413 -11.15 -4.79 43.48
CA PHE A 413 -11.26 -5.93 44.41
C PHE A 413 -12.73 -6.24 44.79
N ALA A 414 -13.61 -6.35 43.80
CA ALA A 414 -14.97 -6.88 43.95
C ALA A 414 -15.00 -8.35 43.55
N SER A 415 -15.67 -9.20 44.33
CA SER A 415 -15.80 -10.63 44.01
C SER A 415 -17.19 -11.16 44.33
N ASN A 416 -17.77 -11.89 43.38
CA ASN A 416 -19.01 -12.64 43.61
C ASN A 416 -18.82 -13.82 44.58
N ASN A 417 -17.58 -14.15 44.98
CA ASN A 417 -17.27 -15.12 46.03
C ASN A 417 -17.94 -16.50 45.86
N GLY A 418 -18.13 -16.93 44.61
CA GLY A 418 -18.77 -18.22 44.31
C GLY A 418 -20.31 -18.21 44.35
N PHE A 419 -20.94 -17.05 44.50
CA PHE A 419 -22.40 -16.89 44.41
C PHE A 419 -22.83 -16.49 43.00
N SER A 420 -23.96 -17.04 42.54
CA SER A 420 -24.54 -16.79 41.21
C SER A 420 -25.60 -15.67 41.26
N GLY A 421 -25.84 -15.02 40.12
CA GLY A 421 -26.88 -14.00 39.95
C GLY A 421 -26.61 -12.68 40.68
N THR A 422 -25.39 -12.45 41.15
CA THR A 422 -25.07 -11.29 41.99
C THR A 422 -24.69 -10.06 41.17
N PHE A 423 -24.99 -8.89 41.72
CA PHE A 423 -24.40 -7.62 41.29
C PHE A 423 -23.55 -7.08 42.43
N ILE A 424 -22.25 -6.90 42.21
CA ILE A 424 -21.33 -6.38 43.20
C ILE A 424 -20.52 -5.20 42.67
N TRP A 425 -20.49 -4.13 43.45
CA TRP A 425 -19.70 -2.95 43.17
C TRP A 425 -18.86 -2.54 44.39
N SER A 426 -17.58 -2.27 44.18
CA SER A 426 -16.69 -1.75 45.20
C SER A 426 -15.96 -0.49 44.77
N ASP A 427 -15.83 0.45 45.69
CA ASP A 427 -15.02 1.65 45.53
C ASP A 427 -13.51 1.35 45.49
N GLY A 428 -12.72 2.37 45.12
CA GLY A 428 -11.25 2.26 44.95
C GLY A 428 -10.43 2.19 46.24
N SER A 429 -11.06 2.08 47.41
CA SER A 429 -10.44 2.15 48.74
C SER A 429 -9.56 0.95 49.09
N ALA A 430 -9.78 -0.21 48.48
CA ALA A 430 -8.99 -1.41 48.74
C ALA A 430 -7.51 -1.19 48.42
N THR A 431 -6.61 -1.60 49.31
CA THR A 431 -5.16 -1.45 49.17
C THR A 431 -4.46 -2.78 48.88
N GLN A 432 -5.09 -3.89 49.28
CA GLN A 432 -4.57 -5.25 49.11
C GLN A 432 -5.70 -6.25 48.85
N SER A 433 -5.36 -7.48 48.45
CA SER A 433 -6.35 -8.53 48.13
C SER A 433 -7.21 -8.96 49.31
N ALA A 434 -6.72 -8.79 50.55
CA ALA A 434 -7.52 -9.02 51.75
C ALA A 434 -8.74 -8.09 51.85
N ASP A 435 -8.66 -6.89 51.27
CA ASP A 435 -9.72 -5.88 51.26
C ASP A 435 -10.83 -6.17 50.23
N THR A 436 -10.80 -7.35 49.59
CA THR A 436 -11.78 -7.74 48.58
C THR A 436 -13.18 -7.75 49.19
N PHE A 437 -14.06 -6.96 48.59
CA PHE A 437 -15.48 -6.95 48.93
C PHE A 437 -16.17 -8.13 48.26
N ARG A 438 -16.91 -8.92 49.04
CA ARG A 438 -17.41 -10.23 48.66
C ARG A 438 -18.91 -10.32 48.85
N ASN A 439 -19.60 -10.92 47.88
CA ASN A 439 -20.97 -11.37 48.09
C ASN A 439 -21.01 -12.48 49.16
N THR A 440 -22.17 -12.58 49.81
CA THR A 440 -22.46 -13.54 50.88
C THR A 440 -23.68 -14.41 50.59
N ALA A 441 -24.42 -14.13 49.51
CA ALA A 441 -25.55 -14.94 49.07
C ALA A 441 -25.75 -14.90 47.54
N ASN A 442 -26.47 -15.89 47.02
CA ASN A 442 -26.95 -15.88 45.63
C ASN A 442 -27.96 -14.75 45.42
N ASN A 443 -27.99 -14.19 44.20
CA ASN A 443 -28.90 -13.12 43.79
C ASN A 443 -28.79 -11.83 44.62
N GLU A 444 -27.65 -11.60 45.26
CA GLU A 444 -27.41 -10.42 46.10
C GLU A 444 -26.95 -9.21 45.27
N PHE A 445 -27.53 -8.05 45.57
CA PHE A 445 -26.94 -6.76 45.22
C PHE A 445 -26.07 -6.27 46.38
N ALA A 446 -24.75 -6.22 46.20
CA ALA A 446 -23.80 -5.77 47.20
C ALA A 446 -23.06 -4.52 46.70
N ALA A 447 -22.99 -3.48 47.53
CA ALA A 447 -22.22 -2.27 47.20
C ALA A 447 -21.41 -1.77 48.39
N ARG A 448 -20.14 -1.42 48.15
CA ARG A 448 -19.27 -0.75 49.13
C ARG A 448 -18.81 0.61 48.62
N ALA A 449 -19.20 1.66 49.33
CA ALA A 449 -18.67 3.02 49.17
C ALA A 449 -18.11 3.51 50.50
N THR A 450 -16.79 3.42 50.72
CA THR A 450 -16.19 3.83 52.01
C THR A 450 -16.36 5.33 52.30
N GLY A 451 -16.50 6.16 51.25
CA GLY A 451 -16.89 7.57 51.35
C GLY A 451 -18.38 7.84 51.61
N GLY A 452 -19.22 6.81 51.68
CA GLY A 452 -20.67 6.89 51.87
C GLY A 452 -21.49 6.89 50.58
N PHE A 453 -22.81 6.75 50.72
CA PHE A 453 -23.79 6.77 49.64
C PHE A 453 -24.63 8.04 49.62
N ARG A 454 -25.06 8.44 48.42
CA ARG A 454 -25.82 9.65 48.17
C ARG A 454 -26.99 9.35 47.23
N PHE A 455 -28.21 9.54 47.70
CA PHE A 455 -29.43 9.34 46.90
C PHE A 455 -30.16 10.69 46.73
N ARG A 456 -30.45 11.08 45.50
CA ARG A 456 -31.19 12.32 45.17
C ARG A 456 -32.32 12.04 44.21
N THR A 457 -33.42 12.75 44.36
CA THR A 457 -34.60 12.62 43.50
C THR A 457 -34.95 13.90 42.75
N ASN A 458 -34.08 14.91 42.81
CA ASN A 458 -34.19 16.13 42.02
C ASN A 458 -32.82 16.72 41.66
N LEU A 459 -32.79 17.57 40.63
CA LEU A 459 -31.57 18.20 40.13
C LEU A 459 -30.89 19.12 41.16
N GLY A 460 -31.69 19.84 41.95
CA GLY A 460 -31.18 20.76 42.99
C GLY A 460 -30.60 20.06 44.22
N GLY A 461 -30.73 18.73 44.32
CA GLY A 461 -30.23 17.95 45.45
C GLY A 461 -30.93 18.24 46.78
N THR A 462 -32.11 18.86 46.76
CA THR A 462 -32.88 19.26 47.95
C THR A 462 -33.79 18.17 48.49
N THR A 463 -33.93 17.04 47.78
CA THR A 463 -34.69 15.87 48.23
C THR A 463 -33.83 14.60 48.13
N GLY A 464 -33.91 13.73 49.15
CA GLY A 464 -33.19 12.47 49.22
C GLY A 464 -32.45 12.26 50.54
N CYS A 465 -31.62 11.21 50.59
CA CYS A 465 -30.91 10.77 51.80
C CYS A 465 -29.44 10.47 51.52
N ASN A 466 -28.61 10.58 52.56
CA ASN A 466 -27.21 10.16 52.55
C ASN A 466 -27.02 9.01 53.53
N LEU A 467 -26.14 8.07 53.21
CA LEU A 467 -25.52 7.18 54.19
C LEU A 467 -24.07 7.64 54.34
N PRO A 468 -23.73 8.44 55.38
CA PRO A 468 -22.40 9.02 55.51
C PRO A 468 -21.29 7.96 55.66
N ALA A 469 -20.06 8.33 55.34
CA ALA A 469 -18.88 7.50 55.57
C ALA A 469 -18.82 7.02 57.03
N GLY A 470 -18.61 5.72 57.23
CA GLY A 470 -18.52 5.10 58.56
C GLY A 470 -19.83 5.07 59.37
N SER A 471 -20.98 5.41 58.77
CA SER A 471 -22.28 5.42 59.45
C SER A 471 -23.18 4.28 58.99
N GLY A 472 -23.99 3.76 59.92
CA GLY A 472 -25.09 2.83 59.64
C GLY A 472 -26.47 3.50 59.56
N VAL A 473 -26.54 4.83 59.55
CA VAL A 473 -27.80 5.58 59.64
C VAL A 473 -28.00 6.49 58.42
N PHE A 474 -29.20 6.44 57.85
CA PHE A 474 -29.59 7.35 56.78
C PHE A 474 -29.91 8.75 57.32
N ASN A 475 -29.21 9.75 56.77
CA ASN A 475 -29.47 11.15 57.01
C ASN A 475 -30.27 11.72 55.84
N CYS A 476 -31.60 11.76 56.01
CA CYS A 476 -32.52 12.31 55.02
C CYS A 476 -32.66 13.83 55.15
N THR A 477 -32.86 14.51 54.01
CA THR A 477 -32.96 15.97 53.96
C THR A 477 -34.20 16.44 54.72
N SER A 478 -34.01 17.24 55.77
CA SER A 478 -35.10 17.78 56.59
C SER A 478 -34.84 19.22 57.04
N SER A 479 -34.22 20.03 56.17
CA SER A 479 -33.98 21.44 56.43
C SER A 479 -35.27 22.27 56.28
N ARG A 480 -35.39 23.35 57.06
CA ARG A 480 -36.44 24.36 56.83
C ARG A 480 -36.30 25.03 55.45
N THR A 481 -35.07 25.17 54.95
CA THR A 481 -34.80 25.78 53.64
C THR A 481 -35.25 24.91 52.46
N THR A 482 -35.54 23.63 52.69
CA THR A 482 -36.01 22.67 51.68
C THR A 482 -37.50 22.33 51.86
N LYS A 483 -38.20 23.01 52.78
CA LYS A 483 -39.61 22.78 53.12
C LYS A 483 -40.37 24.09 53.06
N GLN A 484 -41.66 24.04 52.75
CA GLN A 484 -42.55 25.19 52.67
C GLN A 484 -43.95 24.81 53.16
N ASN A 485 -44.87 25.79 53.26
CA ASN A 485 -46.26 25.58 53.67
C ASN A 485 -46.41 24.96 55.07
N PHE A 486 -45.71 25.51 56.06
CA PHE A 486 -45.76 25.02 57.43
C PHE A 486 -47.13 25.29 58.07
N VAL A 487 -47.78 24.24 58.57
CA VAL A 487 -49.03 24.29 59.34
C VAL A 487 -48.79 23.65 60.71
N GLY A 488 -49.33 24.24 61.77
CA GLY A 488 -49.24 23.70 63.13
C GLY A 488 -50.02 22.38 63.27
N VAL A 489 -49.59 21.53 64.19
CA VAL A 489 -50.23 20.23 64.47
C VAL A 489 -50.98 20.32 65.80
N ASP A 490 -52.23 19.88 65.83
CA ASP A 490 -53.00 19.74 67.06
C ASP A 490 -52.68 18.41 67.74
N GLY A 491 -51.95 18.47 68.85
CA GLY A 491 -51.55 17.29 69.61
C GLY A 491 -52.72 16.47 70.16
N ALA A 492 -53.84 17.11 70.50
CA ALA A 492 -55.02 16.41 71.01
C ALA A 492 -55.70 15.58 69.91
N ASP A 493 -55.79 16.13 68.70
CA ASP A 493 -56.28 15.42 67.51
C ASP A 493 -55.36 14.24 67.15
N ILE A 494 -54.04 14.45 67.16
CA ILE A 494 -53.07 13.36 66.94
C ILE A 494 -53.26 12.24 67.98
N LEU A 495 -53.35 12.55 69.28
CA LEU A 495 -53.58 11.55 70.31
C LEU A 495 -54.91 10.82 70.13
N ALA A 496 -55.97 11.51 69.73
CA ALA A 496 -57.28 10.90 69.47
C ALA A 496 -57.18 9.88 68.33
N LYS A 497 -56.52 10.25 67.22
CA LYS A 497 -56.30 9.37 66.06
C LYS A 497 -55.40 8.19 66.38
N VAL A 498 -54.27 8.42 67.07
CA VAL A 498 -53.35 7.35 67.49
C VAL A 498 -54.04 6.38 68.45
N ARG A 499 -54.89 6.86 69.35
CA ARG A 499 -55.63 5.99 70.29
C ARG A 499 -56.56 5.00 69.59
N THR A 500 -57.17 5.38 68.47
CA THR A 500 -58.09 4.52 67.72
C THR A 500 -57.40 3.70 66.63
N MET A 501 -56.15 4.04 66.30
CA MET A 501 -55.39 3.35 65.26
C MET A 501 -54.96 1.96 65.74
N ALA A 502 -55.31 0.94 64.97
CA ALA A 502 -54.94 -0.43 65.28
C ALA A 502 -53.43 -0.64 65.13
N LEU A 503 -52.80 -1.24 66.14
CA LEU A 503 -51.44 -1.76 66.05
C LEU A 503 -51.51 -3.29 66.12
N SER A 504 -50.92 -3.94 65.13
CA SER A 504 -50.82 -5.39 65.09
C SER A 504 -49.35 -5.80 64.93
N THR A 505 -49.06 -7.03 65.34
CA THR A 505 -47.82 -7.67 64.90
C THR A 505 -48.09 -8.39 63.60
N TRP A 506 -47.11 -8.46 62.72
CA TRP A 506 -47.25 -9.05 61.39
C TRP A 506 -45.91 -9.58 60.88
N ASN A 507 -45.94 -10.32 59.78
CA ASN A 507 -44.77 -10.76 59.03
C ASN A 507 -45.05 -10.52 57.55
N TYR A 508 -44.03 -10.29 56.73
CA TYR A 508 -44.25 -10.27 55.30
C TYR A 508 -44.66 -11.68 54.83
N THR A 509 -45.47 -11.74 53.76
CA THR A 509 -45.93 -13.02 53.17
C THR A 509 -44.77 -13.90 52.70
N SER A 510 -43.62 -13.30 52.38
CA SER A 510 -42.39 -13.98 51.98
C SER A 510 -41.42 -14.28 53.13
N GLU A 511 -41.69 -13.81 54.34
CA GLU A 511 -40.83 -14.05 55.51
C GLU A 511 -41.22 -15.32 56.26
N GLY A 512 -40.25 -15.93 56.96
CA GLY A 512 -40.52 -17.07 57.81
C GLY A 512 -41.52 -16.73 58.93
N PRO A 513 -42.38 -17.68 59.35
CA PRO A 513 -43.49 -17.41 60.28
C PRO A 513 -43.05 -16.97 61.69
N GLY A 514 -41.77 -17.17 62.05
CA GLY A 514 -41.20 -16.72 63.33
C GLY A 514 -40.74 -15.27 63.34
N VAL A 515 -40.61 -14.60 62.19
CA VAL A 515 -40.23 -13.18 62.11
C VAL A 515 -41.47 -12.35 62.43
N ARG A 516 -41.38 -11.41 63.38
CA ARG A 516 -42.48 -10.52 63.75
C ARG A 516 -42.04 -9.07 63.72
N HIS A 517 -42.81 -8.27 63.02
CA HIS A 517 -42.77 -6.81 63.01
C HIS A 517 -43.98 -6.26 63.74
N ILE A 518 -43.95 -4.98 64.11
CA ILE A 518 -45.06 -4.29 64.75
C ILE A 518 -45.26 -2.92 64.13
N GLY A 519 -46.52 -2.54 63.91
CA GLY A 519 -46.87 -1.22 63.41
C GLY A 519 -48.33 -1.15 62.96
N PRO A 520 -48.81 0.05 62.58
CA PRO A 520 -50.09 0.19 61.93
C PRO A 520 -50.03 -0.33 60.49
N MET A 521 -51.19 -0.64 59.91
CA MET A 521 -51.30 -0.84 58.47
C MET A 521 -51.24 0.52 57.74
N ALA A 522 -50.74 0.53 56.50
CA ALA A 522 -50.55 1.76 55.75
C ALA A 522 -51.88 2.48 55.45
N GLU A 523 -52.92 1.71 55.18
CA GLU A 523 -54.25 2.19 54.85
C GLU A 523 -54.88 2.93 56.03
N ASP A 524 -54.77 2.38 57.24
CA ASP A 524 -55.27 2.99 58.47
C ASP A 524 -54.50 4.27 58.81
N PHE A 525 -53.17 4.25 58.66
CA PHE A 525 -52.34 5.43 58.88
C PHE A 525 -52.68 6.57 57.90
N TYR A 526 -52.84 6.23 56.62
CA TYR A 526 -53.22 7.19 55.59
C TYR A 526 -54.64 7.73 55.81
N ALA A 527 -55.61 6.88 56.19
CA ALA A 527 -56.97 7.31 56.50
C ALA A 527 -57.02 8.27 57.70
N ALA A 528 -56.15 8.07 58.71
CA ALA A 528 -56.10 8.92 59.89
C ALA A 528 -55.38 10.27 59.65
N PHE A 529 -54.27 10.28 58.90
CA PHE A 529 -53.38 11.45 58.80
C PHE A 529 -53.24 12.05 57.40
N GLY A 530 -53.54 11.31 56.33
CA GLY A 530 -53.40 11.77 54.95
C GLY A 530 -51.95 12.07 54.52
N LEU A 531 -50.96 11.52 55.21
CA LEU A 531 -49.52 11.77 54.94
C LEU A 531 -48.95 10.71 53.98
N GLY A 532 -48.03 11.14 53.11
CA GLY A 532 -47.41 10.29 52.08
C GLY A 532 -48.01 10.47 50.68
N THR A 533 -47.53 9.69 49.71
CA THR A 533 -47.95 9.78 48.30
C THR A 533 -49.06 8.80 47.92
N GLY A 534 -49.53 7.99 48.86
CA GLY A 534 -50.57 6.97 48.64
C GLY A 534 -50.85 6.17 49.91
N SER A 535 -51.82 5.27 49.86
CA SER A 535 -52.34 4.56 51.04
C SER A 535 -51.67 3.21 51.35
N THR A 536 -50.73 2.75 50.53
CA THR A 536 -50.12 1.41 50.65
C THR A 536 -48.68 1.43 51.15
N SER A 537 -48.19 2.59 51.60
CA SER A 537 -46.86 2.72 52.19
C SER A 537 -46.87 3.79 53.28
N ILE A 538 -46.00 3.62 54.28
CA ILE A 538 -45.82 4.58 55.37
C ILE A 538 -44.43 5.19 55.23
N GLY A 539 -44.36 6.53 55.15
CA GLY A 539 -43.11 7.25 55.25
C GLY A 539 -42.51 7.10 56.64
N VAL A 540 -41.28 6.58 56.75
CA VAL A 540 -40.59 6.43 58.04
C VAL A 540 -40.48 7.77 58.78
N GLN A 541 -40.25 8.86 58.06
CA GLN A 541 -40.22 10.21 58.62
C GLN A 541 -41.58 10.65 59.17
N ASP A 542 -42.68 10.32 58.48
CA ASP A 542 -44.04 10.70 58.89
C ASP A 542 -44.45 9.92 60.14
N LEU A 543 -44.22 8.60 60.16
CA LEU A 543 -44.49 7.75 61.33
C LEU A 543 -43.71 8.22 62.57
N ALA A 544 -42.42 8.53 62.41
CA ALA A 544 -41.59 9.04 63.50
C ALA A 544 -42.08 10.41 63.99
N SER A 545 -42.50 11.30 63.07
CA SER A 545 -42.95 12.64 63.42
C SER A 545 -44.32 12.64 64.11
N VAL A 546 -45.26 11.80 63.67
CA VAL A 546 -46.54 11.57 64.37
C VAL A 546 -46.29 11.02 65.77
N SER A 547 -45.36 10.08 65.91
CA SER A 547 -45.00 9.52 67.23
C SER A 547 -44.45 10.60 68.16
N LEU A 548 -43.56 11.48 67.68
CA LEU A 548 -43.04 12.60 68.46
C LEU A 548 -44.14 13.58 68.86
N ALA A 549 -45.03 13.92 67.93
CA ALA A 549 -46.17 14.80 68.20
C ALA A 549 -47.12 14.21 69.25
N ALA A 550 -47.40 12.91 69.17
CA ALA A 550 -48.19 12.19 70.17
C ALA A 550 -47.52 12.20 71.56
N VAL A 551 -46.20 12.01 71.63
CA VAL A 551 -45.44 12.07 72.90
C VAL A 551 -45.49 13.47 73.51
N GLN A 552 -45.30 14.51 72.71
CA GLN A 552 -45.40 15.90 73.20
C GLN A 552 -46.80 16.22 73.73
N ALA A 553 -47.84 15.75 73.04
CA ALA A 553 -49.21 15.90 73.48
C ALA A 553 -49.50 15.12 74.77
N LEU A 554 -48.95 13.90 74.90
CA LEU A 554 -49.10 13.07 76.09
C LEU A 554 -48.43 13.70 77.30
N GLU A 555 -47.23 14.27 77.13
CA GLU A 555 -46.52 14.99 78.19
C GLU A 555 -47.32 16.20 78.66
N THR A 556 -47.88 16.99 77.72
CA THR A 556 -48.73 18.14 78.03
C THR A 556 -49.93 17.72 78.89
N ARG A 557 -50.63 16.65 78.49
CA ARG A 557 -51.77 16.11 79.25
C ARG A 557 -51.36 15.57 80.61
N THR A 558 -50.19 14.94 80.71
CA THR A 558 -49.67 14.37 81.97
C THR A 558 -49.30 15.48 82.94
N ALA A 559 -48.66 16.56 82.48
CA ALA A 559 -48.36 17.73 83.29
C ALA A 559 -49.64 18.43 83.78
N GLU A 560 -50.67 18.56 82.92
CA GLU A 560 -51.96 19.10 83.35
C GLU A 560 -52.62 18.22 84.41
N LEU A 561 -52.58 16.90 84.22
CA LEU A 561 -53.12 15.93 85.18
C LEU A 561 -52.40 16.02 86.54
N GLN A 562 -51.07 16.10 86.55
CA GLN A 562 -50.29 16.27 87.77
C GLN A 562 -50.63 17.57 88.50
N ARG A 563 -50.79 18.69 87.76
CA ARG A 563 -51.22 19.97 88.34
C ARG A 563 -52.60 19.85 88.99
N LYS A 564 -53.56 19.21 88.31
CA LYS A 564 -54.91 18.99 88.87
C LYS A 564 -54.87 18.08 90.10
N THR A 565 -54.04 17.05 90.10
CA THR A 565 -53.87 16.19 91.28
C THR A 565 -53.29 16.98 92.46
N ALA A 566 -52.27 17.81 92.23
CA ALA A 566 -51.71 18.68 93.28
C ALA A 566 -52.73 19.69 93.83
N GLU A 567 -53.55 20.26 92.95
CA GLU A 567 -54.66 21.15 93.34
C GLU A 567 -55.71 20.39 94.18
N ILE A 568 -56.10 19.19 93.75
CA ILE A 568 -57.04 18.33 94.50
C ILE A 568 -56.48 17.97 95.88
N ASP A 569 -55.20 17.64 95.99
CA ASP A 569 -54.56 17.31 97.26
C ASP A 569 -54.48 18.54 98.19
N ALA A 570 -54.20 19.73 97.65
CA ALA A 570 -54.27 20.98 98.39
C ALA A 570 -55.69 21.26 98.91
N LEU A 571 -56.71 21.14 98.05
CA LEU A 571 -58.12 21.33 98.42
C LEU A 571 -58.58 20.29 99.47
N ARG A 572 -58.13 19.03 99.37
CA ARG A 572 -58.43 18.00 100.37
C ARG A 572 -57.81 18.32 101.73
N SER A 573 -56.59 18.84 101.74
CA SER A 573 -55.92 19.30 102.96
C SER A 573 -56.70 20.46 103.60
N GLU A 574 -57.13 21.43 102.80
CA GLU A 574 -57.95 22.56 103.25
C GLU A 574 -59.31 22.13 103.83
N VAL A 575 -60.03 21.24 103.13
CA VAL A 575 -61.31 20.69 103.62
C VAL A 575 -61.12 19.92 104.94
N SER A 576 -60.02 19.16 105.08
CA SER A 576 -59.69 18.46 106.33
C SER A 576 -59.46 19.45 107.47
N ALA A 577 -58.69 20.51 107.23
CA ALA A 577 -58.43 21.57 108.20
C ALA A 577 -59.72 22.31 108.61
N LEU A 578 -60.59 22.63 107.64
CA LEU A 578 -61.89 23.26 107.89
C LEU A 578 -62.82 22.35 108.70
N ARG A 579 -62.86 21.04 108.41
CA ARG A 579 -63.63 20.07 109.21
C ARG A 579 -63.13 20.00 110.65
N ALA A 580 -61.81 19.98 110.86
CA ALA A 580 -61.23 20.01 112.20
C ALA A 580 -61.56 21.33 112.94
N ALA A 581 -61.51 22.46 112.25
CA ALA A 581 -61.90 23.76 112.81
C ALA A 581 -63.39 23.81 113.20
N ASN A 582 -64.28 23.30 112.35
CA ASN A 582 -65.72 23.21 112.66
C ASN A 582 -65.98 22.29 113.86
N ALA A 583 -65.33 21.13 113.94
CA ALA A 583 -65.47 20.25 115.10
C ALA A 583 -65.00 20.93 116.40
N ALA A 584 -63.93 21.73 116.35
CA ALA A 584 -63.48 22.52 117.49
C ALA A 584 -64.46 23.65 117.85
N LEU A 585 -65.08 24.28 116.86
CA LEU A 585 -66.15 25.27 117.05
C LEU A 585 -67.39 24.64 117.69
N ASP A 586 -67.84 23.48 117.21
CA ASP A 586 -68.98 22.74 117.78
C ASP A 586 -68.71 22.33 119.23
N GLN A 587 -67.49 21.89 119.56
CA GLN A 587 -67.07 21.63 120.94
C GLN A 587 -67.13 22.89 121.81
N ARG A 588 -66.65 24.03 121.30
CA ARG A 588 -66.72 25.32 122.02
C ARG A 588 -68.16 25.79 122.21
N LEU A 589 -69.01 25.62 121.20
CA LEU A 589 -70.43 25.97 121.28
C LEU A 589 -71.12 25.10 122.35
N SER A 590 -70.90 23.79 122.32
CA SER A 590 -71.45 22.86 123.32
C SER A 590 -70.98 23.21 124.74
N ALA A 591 -69.72 23.61 124.91
CA ALA A 591 -69.20 24.05 126.20
C ALA A 591 -69.84 25.36 126.70
N ILE A 592 -70.13 26.29 125.79
CA ILE A 592 -70.82 27.55 126.11
C ILE A 592 -72.30 27.28 126.45
N GLU A 593 -72.99 26.46 125.65
CA GLU A 593 -74.39 26.06 125.90
C GLU A 593 -74.54 25.34 127.24
N ALA A 594 -73.60 24.45 127.60
CA ALA A 594 -73.57 23.80 128.90
C ALA A 594 -73.30 24.77 130.07
N GLY A 595 -72.62 25.90 129.81
CA GLY A 595 -72.36 26.96 130.78
C GLY A 595 -73.53 27.92 130.99
N LEU A 596 -74.39 28.10 129.98
CA LEU A 596 -75.61 28.95 130.04
C LEU A 596 -76.83 28.23 130.64
N ALA A 597 -76.79 26.91 130.76
CA ALA A 597 -77.84 26.09 131.39
C ALA A 597 -77.70 25.95 132.92
N LYS A 598 -76.73 26.64 133.53
CA LYS A 598 -76.55 26.82 134.98
C LYS A 598 -76.79 28.29 135.32
#